data_AF-A0A0E0IK71-F1
#
_entry.id   AF-A0A0E0IK71-F1
#
_cell.length_a   1.000
_cell.length_b   1.000
_cell.length_c   1.000
_cell.angle_alpha   90.00
_cell.angle_beta   90.00
_cell.angle_gamma   90.00
#
_symmetry.space_group_name_H-M   'P 1'
#
loop_
_entity.id
_entity.type
_entity.pdbx_description
1 polymer ?
#
loop_
_entity_poly.entity_id
_entity_poly.type
_entity_poly.pdbx_seq_one_letter_code
_entity_poly.pdbx_strand_id
1 'polypeptide(L)'
;MTRASATGFLATVAMALAVAAVVVDGCDNVPSMSMDDACLKASTSQPLLALCHGELLNAPESGEVTVYAVISARWAQWAYEATSRAAAGLLGNNNASLAAGERAAYEACVARYASAKARVMAVQTQLLECSYASPKQELIDARVDVEACGGELSRFAASPLHAMNADDQLKATLAYELTGLIIGK
;
A
#
# COMPACT_ATOMS: atom_id res chain seq x y z
N MET A 1 30.72 50.94 -15.90
CA MET A 1 30.50 49.59 -15.35
C MET A 1 29.60 49.75 -14.12
N THR A 2 28.29 49.59 -14.33
CA THR A 2 27.27 49.75 -13.30
C THR A 2 26.63 48.38 -13.13
N ARG A 3 26.86 47.71 -12.00
CA ARG A 3 26.13 46.49 -11.64
C ARG A 3 25.15 46.84 -10.53
N ALA A 4 23.89 46.99 -10.95
CA ALA A 4 22.75 46.87 -10.06
C ALA A 4 22.70 45.43 -9.53
N SER A 5 22.60 45.28 -8.21
CA SER A 5 22.28 44.00 -7.59
C SER A 5 20.77 43.92 -7.44
N ALA A 6 20.14 43.14 -8.32
CA ALA A 6 18.73 42.82 -8.26
C ALA A 6 18.50 41.61 -7.33
N THR A 7 17.63 41.85 -6.37
CA THR A 7 16.80 40.92 -5.58
C THR A 7 16.65 39.50 -6.16
N GLY A 8 17.01 38.50 -5.34
CA GLY A 8 16.51 37.13 -5.44
C GLY A 8 15.88 36.74 -4.11
N PHE A 9 14.55 36.82 -4.02
CA PHE A 9 13.77 36.37 -2.87
C PHE A 9 13.64 34.84 -2.96
N LEU A 10 14.41 34.08 -2.19
CA LEU A 10 14.24 32.63 -2.09
C LEU A 10 13.19 32.34 -1.01
N ALA A 11 11.93 32.26 -1.43
CA ALA A 11 10.85 31.72 -0.60
C ALA A 11 10.95 30.19 -0.61
N THR A 12 11.66 29.61 0.37
CA THR A 12 11.60 28.17 0.64
C THR A 12 10.26 27.87 1.32
N VAL A 13 9.29 27.37 0.56
CA VAL A 13 8.05 26.82 1.12
C VAL A 13 8.35 25.44 1.67
N ALA A 14 8.67 25.38 2.97
CA ALA A 14 8.73 24.13 3.72
C ALA A 14 7.29 23.67 3.99
N MET A 15 6.80 22.71 3.21
CA MET A 15 5.50 22.10 3.43
C MET A 15 5.65 21.03 4.50
N ALA A 16 5.48 21.43 5.77
CA ALA A 16 5.45 20.50 6.89
C ALA A 16 4.17 19.64 6.79
N LEU A 17 4.34 18.35 6.50
CA LEU A 17 3.29 17.36 6.67
C LEU A 17 3.10 17.15 8.19
N ALA A 18 2.09 17.80 8.75
CA ALA A 18 1.63 17.50 10.10
C ALA A 18 1.00 16.10 10.09
N VAL A 19 1.77 15.10 10.51
CA VAL A 19 1.20 13.81 10.91
C VAL A 19 0.47 14.09 12.22
N ALA A 20 -0.87 14.14 12.16
CA ALA A 20 -1.67 14.22 13.36
C ALA A 20 -1.31 13.01 14.24
N ALA A 21 -0.81 13.28 15.46
CA ALA A 21 -0.62 12.25 16.46
C ALA A 21 -2.00 11.68 16.79
N VAL A 22 -2.32 10.54 16.19
CA VAL A 22 -3.51 9.79 16.57
C VAL A 22 -3.20 9.21 17.95
N VAL A 23 -3.77 9.84 18.98
CA VAL A 23 -3.78 9.26 20.32
C VAL A 23 -4.82 8.14 20.27
N VAL A 24 -4.37 6.95 19.90
CA VAL A 24 -5.16 5.72 20.07
C VAL A 24 -5.10 5.41 21.56
N ASP A 25 -6.25 5.37 22.23
CA ASP A 25 -6.35 4.72 23.53
C ASP A 25 -5.94 3.26 23.28
N GLY A 26 -4.77 2.85 23.78
CA GLY A 26 -4.07 1.65 23.32
C GLY A 26 -5.00 0.44 23.35
N CYS A 27 -5.09 -0.28 22.24
CA CYS A 27 -5.93 -1.46 22.19
C CYS A 27 -5.39 -2.51 23.17
N ASP A 28 -6.26 -3.04 24.03
CA ASP A 28 -5.85 -4.03 25.03
C ASP A 28 -5.16 -5.24 24.38
N ASN A 29 -4.02 -5.64 24.93
CA ASN A 29 -3.24 -6.83 24.55
C ASN A 29 -2.59 -6.82 23.16
N VAL A 30 -2.36 -5.66 22.55
CA VAL A 30 -1.55 -5.58 21.32
C VAL A 30 -0.06 -5.76 21.66
N PRO A 31 0.67 -6.63 20.93
CA PRO A 31 2.12 -6.74 21.09
C PRO A 31 2.83 -5.43 20.75
N SER A 32 3.80 -5.05 21.60
CA SER A 32 4.78 -4.02 21.27
C SER A 32 6.11 -4.66 20.89
N MET A 33 6.78 -4.14 19.86
CA MET A 33 8.12 -4.57 19.46
C MET A 33 8.82 -3.47 18.66
N SER A 34 10.11 -3.67 18.36
CA SER A 34 10.82 -2.78 17.44
C SER A 34 10.31 -2.93 16.00
N MET A 35 10.49 -1.89 15.19
CA MET A 35 10.23 -1.94 13.76
C MET A 35 11.01 -3.09 13.10
N ASP A 36 12.29 -3.26 13.46
CA ASP A 36 13.15 -4.32 12.92
C ASP A 36 12.62 -5.72 13.27
N ASP A 37 12.21 -5.94 14.53
CA ASP A 37 11.63 -7.23 14.94
C ASP A 37 10.30 -7.50 14.23
N ALA A 38 9.46 -6.49 14.06
CA ALA A 38 8.22 -6.59 13.31
C ALA A 38 8.49 -6.97 11.85
N CYS A 39 9.44 -6.29 11.19
CA CYS A 39 9.83 -6.58 9.82
C CYS A 39 10.43 -7.98 9.66
N LEU A 40 11.30 -8.40 10.58
CA LEU A 40 11.87 -9.76 10.57
C LEU A 40 10.79 -10.83 10.74
N LYS A 41 9.79 -10.63 11.61
CA LYS A 41 8.70 -11.60 11.83
C LYS A 41 7.66 -11.61 10.71
N ALA A 42 7.41 -10.47 10.08
CA ALA A 42 6.45 -10.35 8.98
C ALA A 42 7.03 -10.78 7.63
N SER A 43 8.36 -10.90 7.52
CA SER A 43 9.01 -11.18 6.25
C SER A 43 9.40 -12.64 6.08
N THR A 44 8.99 -13.24 4.96
CA THR A 44 9.39 -14.60 4.54
C THR A 44 10.46 -14.60 3.45
N SER A 45 10.85 -13.42 2.97
CA SER A 45 11.82 -13.25 1.88
C SER A 45 12.56 -11.91 2.00
N GLN A 46 13.73 -11.81 1.34
CA GLN A 46 14.52 -10.58 1.32
C GLN A 46 13.79 -9.38 0.68
N PRO A 47 13.05 -9.53 -0.44
CA PRO A 47 12.26 -8.43 -0.99
C PRO A 47 11.20 -7.90 -0.01
N LEU A 48 10.52 -8.79 0.71
CA LEU A 48 9.49 -8.41 1.68
C LEU A 48 10.10 -7.68 2.88
N LEU A 49 11.29 -8.12 3.33
CA LEU A 49 12.04 -7.45 4.39
C LEU A 49 12.50 -6.04 3.99
N ALA A 50 13.04 -5.90 2.79
CA ALA A 50 13.45 -4.60 2.26
C ALA A 50 12.25 -3.66 2.08
N LEU A 51 11.11 -4.18 1.60
CA LEU A 51 9.87 -3.44 1.49
C LEU A 51 9.39 -2.97 2.87
N CYS A 52 9.42 -3.83 3.88
CA CYS A 52 9.00 -3.48 5.23
C CYS A 52 9.80 -2.31 5.81
N HIS A 53 11.13 -2.38 5.77
CA HIS A 53 11.97 -1.28 6.23
C HIS A 53 11.75 0.01 5.41
N GLY A 54 11.48 -0.11 4.11
CA GLY A 54 11.16 1.05 3.26
C GLY A 54 9.84 1.72 3.64
N GLU A 55 8.78 0.94 3.85
CA GLU A 55 7.45 1.45 4.22
C GLU A 55 7.43 2.05 5.63
N LEU A 56 8.21 1.47 6.54
CA LEU A 56 8.27 1.84 7.95
C LEU A 56 9.42 2.81 8.29
N LEU A 57 10.15 3.33 7.31
CA LEU A 57 11.33 4.18 7.54
C LEU A 57 11.07 5.37 8.49
N ASN A 58 9.86 5.93 8.47
CA ASN A 58 9.45 7.06 9.32
C ASN A 58 8.53 6.64 10.48
N ALA A 59 8.35 5.34 10.71
CA ALA A 59 7.59 4.83 11.84
C ALA A 59 8.43 4.94 13.14
N PRO A 60 7.79 4.88 14.32
CA PRO A 60 8.51 4.78 15.58
C PRO A 60 9.43 3.55 15.60
N GLU A 61 10.65 3.71 16.14
CA GLU A 61 11.62 2.61 16.26
C GLU A 61 11.07 1.43 17.10
N SER A 62 10.21 1.73 18.07
CA SER A 62 9.46 0.74 18.86
C SER A 62 8.06 1.25 19.14
N GLY A 63 7.08 0.34 19.10
CA GLY A 63 5.68 0.67 19.38
C GLY A 63 4.75 -0.53 19.23
N GLU A 64 3.45 -0.27 19.39
CA GLU A 64 2.41 -1.26 19.11
C GLU A 64 2.44 -1.66 17.64
N VAL A 65 2.34 -2.96 17.38
CA VAL A 65 2.33 -3.49 16.01
C VAL A 65 1.16 -2.94 15.17
N THR A 66 0.06 -2.52 15.82
CA THR A 66 -1.05 -1.82 15.16
C THR A 66 -0.57 -0.62 14.33
N VAL A 67 0.40 0.16 14.83
CA VAL A 67 0.95 1.31 14.09
C VAL A 67 1.60 0.86 12.78
N TYR A 68 2.43 -0.19 12.83
CA TYR A 68 3.10 -0.74 11.65
C TYR A 68 2.12 -1.35 10.64
N ALA A 69 1.14 -2.10 11.13
CA ALA A 69 0.08 -2.69 10.30
C ALA A 69 -0.77 -1.63 9.59
N VAL A 70 -1.15 -0.56 10.28
CA VAL A 70 -1.91 0.57 9.69
C VAL A 70 -1.07 1.29 8.63
N ILE A 71 0.22 1.55 8.88
CA ILE A 71 1.11 2.17 7.90
C ILE A 71 1.22 1.30 6.64
N SER A 72 1.43 -0.01 6.78
CA SER A 72 1.54 -0.89 5.61
C SER A 72 0.23 -1.02 4.83
N ALA A 73 -0.91 -1.15 5.53
CA ALA A 73 -2.23 -1.14 4.88
C ALA A 73 -2.50 0.17 4.12
N ARG A 74 -2.00 1.31 4.63
CA ARG A 74 -2.08 2.60 3.95
C ARG A 74 -1.20 2.65 2.70
N TRP A 75 0.01 2.11 2.75
CA TRP A 75 0.88 1.99 1.56
C TRP A 75 0.24 1.10 0.49
N ALA A 76 -0.34 -0.04 0.88
CA ALA A 76 -1.10 -0.90 -0.02
C ALA A 76 -2.28 -0.16 -0.66
N GLN A 77 -3.06 0.58 0.14
CA GLN A 77 -4.17 1.40 -0.36
C GLN A 77 -3.73 2.38 -1.46
N TRP A 78 -2.64 3.12 -1.23
CA TRP A 78 -2.12 4.08 -2.21
C TRP A 78 -1.61 3.41 -3.48
N ALA A 79 -0.95 2.26 -3.34
CA ALA A 79 -0.46 1.50 -4.47
C ALA A 79 -1.62 0.96 -5.32
N TYR A 80 -2.64 0.37 -4.70
CA TYR A 80 -3.85 -0.10 -5.39
C TYR A 80 -4.57 1.02 -6.13
N GLU A 81 -4.65 2.20 -5.53
CA GLU A 81 -5.23 3.37 -6.18
C GLU A 81 -4.39 3.85 -7.37
N ALA A 82 -3.06 3.81 -7.26
CA ALA A 82 -2.17 4.14 -8.36
C ALA A 82 -2.29 3.13 -9.52
N THR A 83 -2.31 1.84 -9.25
CA THR A 83 -2.45 0.80 -10.27
C THR A 83 -3.82 0.83 -10.94
N SER A 84 -4.89 1.03 -10.16
CA SER A 84 -6.25 1.21 -10.70
C SER A 84 -6.32 2.41 -11.65
N ARG A 85 -5.73 3.57 -11.26
CA ARG A 85 -5.65 4.74 -12.13
C ARG A 85 -4.81 4.50 -13.39
N ALA A 86 -3.69 3.81 -13.28
CA ALA A 86 -2.87 3.47 -14.42
C ALA A 86 -3.65 2.60 -15.43
N ALA A 87 -4.38 1.60 -14.93
CA ALA A 87 -5.23 0.74 -15.75
C ALA A 87 -6.35 1.54 -16.42
N ALA A 88 -7.04 2.41 -15.67
CA ALA A 88 -8.08 3.29 -16.21
C ALA A 88 -7.53 4.27 -17.26
N GLY A 89 -6.31 4.80 -17.07
CA GLY A 89 -5.63 5.66 -18.04
C GLY A 89 -5.32 4.93 -19.34
N LEU A 90 -4.84 3.69 -19.27
CA LEU A 90 -4.60 2.84 -20.45
C LEU A 90 -5.89 2.55 -21.24
N LEU A 91 -7.01 2.42 -20.54
CA LEU A 91 -8.34 2.27 -21.15
C LEU A 91 -8.85 3.57 -21.79
N GLY A 92 -8.68 4.71 -21.12
CA GLY A 92 -9.24 6.01 -21.50
C GLY A 92 -8.49 6.75 -22.62
N ASN A 93 -7.24 6.40 -22.90
CA ASN A 93 -6.40 7.08 -23.92
C ASN A 93 -6.77 6.74 -25.38
N ASN A 94 -8.05 6.46 -25.69
CA ASN A 94 -8.54 6.08 -27.02
C ASN A 94 -7.68 5.02 -27.70
N ASN A 95 -7.24 4.03 -26.93
CA ASN A 95 -6.35 2.99 -27.39
C ASN A 95 -7.16 1.96 -28.20
N ALA A 96 -7.62 2.38 -29.39
CA ALA A 96 -8.26 1.53 -30.40
C ALA A 96 -7.36 0.35 -30.81
N SER A 97 -6.07 0.42 -30.45
CA SER A 97 -5.01 -0.56 -30.60
C SER A 97 -5.02 -1.69 -29.56
N LEU A 98 -5.69 -1.53 -28.40
CA LEU A 98 -5.73 -2.61 -27.41
C LEU A 98 -6.55 -3.78 -27.95
N ALA A 99 -5.93 -4.96 -27.99
CA ALA A 99 -6.65 -6.19 -28.29
C ALA A 99 -7.78 -6.40 -27.27
N ALA A 100 -8.88 -7.02 -27.70
CA ALA A 100 -10.05 -7.21 -26.84
C ALA A 100 -9.72 -7.91 -25.51
N GLY A 101 -8.81 -8.89 -25.52
CA GLY A 101 -8.35 -9.58 -24.32
C GLY A 101 -7.53 -8.69 -23.36
N GLU A 102 -6.73 -7.77 -23.89
CA GLU A 102 -5.94 -6.84 -23.08
C GLU A 102 -6.83 -5.80 -22.42
N ARG A 103 -7.81 -5.26 -23.17
CA ARG A 103 -8.83 -4.37 -22.64
C ARG A 103 -9.62 -5.02 -21.50
N ALA A 104 -10.10 -6.26 -21.70
CA ALA A 104 -10.84 -6.99 -20.67
C ALA A 104 -9.99 -7.24 -19.41
N ALA A 105 -8.70 -7.55 -19.57
CA ALA A 105 -7.79 -7.71 -18.44
C ALA A 105 -7.63 -6.41 -17.64
N TYR A 106 -7.49 -5.27 -18.32
CA TYR A 106 -7.37 -3.97 -17.66
C TYR A 106 -8.65 -3.57 -16.93
N GLU A 107 -9.83 -3.79 -17.54
CA GLU A 107 -11.13 -3.55 -16.90
C GLU A 107 -11.31 -4.41 -15.64
N ALA A 108 -10.97 -5.70 -15.71
CA ALA A 108 -10.99 -6.60 -14.56
C ALA A 108 -10.03 -6.12 -13.46
N CYS A 109 -8.82 -5.70 -13.80
CA CYS A 109 -7.87 -5.14 -12.83
C CYS A 109 -8.41 -3.89 -12.15
N VAL A 110 -9.05 -2.96 -12.87
CA VAL A 110 -9.67 -1.77 -12.28
C VAL A 110 -10.67 -2.16 -11.19
N ALA A 111 -11.57 -3.11 -11.48
CA ALA A 111 -12.57 -3.56 -10.53
C ALA A 111 -11.95 -4.28 -9.31
N ARG A 112 -10.98 -5.17 -9.54
CA ARG A 112 -10.28 -5.91 -8.47
C ARG A 112 -9.52 -4.96 -7.54
N TYR A 113 -8.78 -3.99 -8.08
CA TYR A 113 -8.08 -3.00 -7.25
C TYR A 113 -9.03 -2.09 -6.47
N ALA A 114 -10.22 -1.78 -7.00
CA ALA A 114 -11.23 -1.04 -6.26
C ALA A 114 -11.73 -1.85 -5.04
N SER A 115 -12.00 -3.15 -5.21
CA SER A 115 -12.36 -4.07 -4.13
C SER A 115 -11.23 -4.21 -3.10
N ALA A 116 -10.00 -4.47 -3.54
CA ALA A 116 -8.83 -4.60 -2.68
C ALA A 116 -8.59 -3.32 -1.86
N LYS A 117 -8.73 -2.14 -2.49
CA LYS A 117 -8.64 -0.83 -1.82
C LYS A 117 -9.68 -0.69 -0.71
N ALA A 118 -10.94 -1.02 -0.99
CA ALA A 118 -12.01 -0.92 0.01
C ALA A 118 -11.73 -1.81 1.24
N ARG A 119 -11.22 -3.02 1.01
CA ARG A 119 -10.86 -3.97 2.07
C ARG A 119 -9.70 -3.48 2.93
N VAL A 120 -8.60 -2.99 2.34
CA VAL A 120 -7.49 -2.45 3.14
C VAL A 120 -7.85 -1.15 3.86
N MET A 121 -8.84 -0.39 3.38
CA MET A 121 -9.39 0.74 4.11
C MET A 121 -10.22 0.29 5.33
N ALA A 122 -11.04 -0.74 5.17
CA ALA A 122 -11.81 -1.32 6.27
C ALA A 122 -10.89 -1.90 7.35
N VAL A 123 -9.81 -2.60 6.97
CA VAL A 123 -8.74 -3.03 7.88
C VAL A 123 -8.16 -1.86 8.67
N GLN A 124 -7.82 -0.75 8.02
CA GLN A 124 -7.28 0.43 8.72
C GLN A 124 -8.25 0.94 9.78
N THR A 125 -9.53 1.09 9.44
CA THR A 125 -10.57 1.52 10.38
C THR A 125 -10.70 0.53 11.55
N GLN A 126 -10.79 -0.76 11.25
CA GLN A 126 -10.93 -1.81 12.25
C GLN A 126 -9.75 -1.87 13.21
N LEU A 127 -8.51 -1.75 12.72
CA LEU A 127 -7.31 -1.70 13.56
C LEU A 127 -7.29 -0.47 14.48
N LEU A 128 -7.74 0.69 13.99
CA LEU A 128 -7.83 1.92 14.80
C LEU A 128 -8.97 1.88 15.83
N GLU A 129 -10.01 1.10 15.57
CA GLU A 129 -11.16 0.87 16.46
C GLU A 129 -10.97 -0.35 17.38
N CYS A 130 -9.79 -0.97 17.39
CA CYS A 130 -9.49 -2.20 18.14
C CYS A 130 -10.43 -3.37 17.82
N SER A 131 -10.95 -3.42 16.59
CA SER A 131 -11.84 -4.45 16.09
C SER A 131 -11.06 -5.48 15.28
N TYR A 132 -10.95 -6.70 15.81
CA TYR A 132 -10.06 -7.73 15.27
C TYR A 132 -10.75 -8.93 14.64
N ALA A 133 -12.09 -8.89 14.51
CA ALA A 133 -12.86 -10.02 14.02
C ALA A 133 -12.70 -10.28 12.51
N SER A 134 -12.57 -9.22 11.71
CA SER A 134 -12.58 -9.25 10.24
C SER A 134 -11.28 -8.85 9.51
N PRO A 135 -10.30 -8.13 10.09
CA PRO A 135 -9.16 -7.63 9.31
C PRO A 135 -8.40 -8.72 8.56
N LYS A 136 -8.29 -9.92 9.17
CA LYS A 136 -7.66 -11.09 8.56
C LYS A 136 -8.32 -11.49 7.24
N GLN A 137 -9.64 -11.66 7.24
CA GLN A 137 -10.37 -12.10 6.05
C GLN A 137 -10.35 -11.02 4.97
N GLU A 138 -10.45 -9.75 5.37
CA GLU A 138 -10.36 -8.63 4.43
C GLU A 138 -9.01 -8.57 3.71
N LEU A 139 -7.90 -8.83 4.41
CA LEU A 139 -6.56 -8.90 3.81
C LEU A 139 -6.38 -10.14 2.92
N ILE A 140 -6.94 -11.30 3.30
CA ILE A 140 -6.95 -12.49 2.45
C ILE A 140 -7.68 -12.19 1.14
N ASP A 141 -8.88 -11.62 1.22
CA ASP A 141 -9.67 -11.31 0.04
C ASP A 141 -9.01 -10.20 -0.82
N ALA A 142 -8.38 -9.21 -0.19
CA ALA A 142 -7.63 -8.17 -0.91
C ALA A 142 -6.45 -8.78 -1.68
N ARG A 143 -5.72 -9.71 -1.09
CA ARG A 143 -4.65 -10.46 -1.77
C ARG A 143 -5.18 -11.24 -2.95
N VAL A 144 -6.31 -11.95 -2.78
CA VAL A 144 -6.97 -12.68 -3.88
C VAL A 144 -7.33 -11.75 -5.04
N ASP A 145 -7.88 -10.57 -4.75
CA ASP A 145 -8.20 -9.58 -5.78
C ASP A 145 -6.95 -9.11 -6.55
N VAL A 146 -5.84 -8.82 -5.85
CA VAL A 146 -4.58 -8.39 -6.47
C VAL A 146 -3.93 -9.52 -7.27
N GLU A 147 -3.82 -10.72 -6.70
CA GLU A 147 -3.25 -11.90 -7.37
C GLU A 147 -4.02 -12.24 -8.65
N ALA A 148 -5.34 -12.15 -8.60
CA ALA A 148 -6.17 -12.46 -9.74
C ALA A 148 -6.07 -11.41 -10.87
N CYS A 149 -5.79 -10.14 -10.57
CA CYS A 149 -5.38 -9.18 -11.60
C CYS A 149 -4.05 -9.60 -12.25
N GLY A 150 -3.07 -10.09 -11.47
CA GLY A 150 -1.83 -10.66 -12.01
C GLY A 150 -2.09 -11.83 -12.96
N GLY A 151 -3.07 -12.69 -12.63
CA GLY A 151 -3.55 -13.75 -13.52
C GLY A 151 -4.05 -13.23 -14.87
N GLU A 152 -4.84 -12.15 -14.88
CA GLU A 152 -5.32 -11.52 -16.12
C GLU A 152 -4.15 -10.91 -16.93
N LEU A 153 -3.16 -10.33 -16.25
CA LEU A 153 -2.00 -9.67 -16.84
C LEU A 153 -0.89 -10.62 -17.28
N SER A 154 -0.94 -11.90 -16.91
CA SER A 154 0.13 -12.89 -17.17
C SER A 154 0.54 -13.00 -18.66
N ARG A 155 -0.41 -12.76 -19.56
CA ARG A 155 -0.23 -12.78 -21.03
C ARG A 155 0.21 -11.43 -21.61
N PHE A 156 0.29 -10.40 -20.78
CA PHE A 156 0.61 -9.02 -21.13
C PHE A 156 1.81 -8.53 -20.31
N ALA A 157 2.86 -9.34 -20.23
CA ALA A 157 4.06 -9.03 -19.42
C ALA A 157 4.79 -7.74 -19.82
N ALA A 158 4.60 -7.26 -21.06
CA ALA A 158 5.12 -5.97 -21.53
C ALA A 158 4.31 -4.76 -21.01
N SER A 159 3.13 -5.00 -20.46
CA SER A 159 2.30 -3.96 -19.84
C SER A 159 2.97 -3.44 -18.57
N PRO A 160 3.00 -2.11 -18.33
CA PRO A 160 3.48 -1.57 -17.07
C PRO A 160 2.68 -2.10 -15.86
N LEU A 161 1.41 -2.48 -16.06
CA LEU A 161 0.58 -3.03 -14.98
C LEU A 161 1.10 -4.36 -14.45
N HIS A 162 1.82 -5.14 -15.25
CA HIS A 162 2.36 -6.43 -14.79
C HIS A 162 3.40 -6.23 -13.68
N ALA A 163 4.30 -5.26 -13.84
CA ALA A 163 5.29 -4.92 -12.82
C ALA A 163 4.62 -4.28 -11.59
N MET A 164 3.70 -3.34 -11.81
CA MET A 164 2.95 -2.70 -10.71
C MET A 164 2.18 -3.74 -9.88
N ASN A 165 1.56 -4.73 -10.52
CA ASN A 165 0.84 -5.79 -9.82
C ASN A 165 1.77 -6.69 -8.98
N ALA A 166 2.97 -7.01 -9.48
CA ALA A 166 3.94 -7.78 -8.71
C ALA A 166 4.37 -7.03 -7.44
N ASP A 167 4.59 -5.71 -7.53
CA ASP A 167 4.90 -4.86 -6.37
C ASP A 167 3.70 -4.80 -5.40
N ASP A 168 2.49 -4.67 -5.93
CA ASP A 168 1.25 -4.65 -5.14
C ASP A 168 1.01 -5.97 -4.40
N GLN A 169 1.37 -7.12 -4.97
CA GLN A 169 1.29 -8.42 -4.29
C GLN A 169 2.23 -8.49 -3.08
N LEU A 170 3.44 -7.90 -3.18
CA LEU A 170 4.35 -7.81 -2.03
C LEU A 170 3.76 -6.91 -0.93
N LYS A 171 3.14 -5.78 -1.29
CA LYS A 171 2.46 -4.88 -0.34
C LYS A 171 1.25 -5.53 0.32
N ALA A 172 0.45 -6.27 -0.45
CA ALA A 172 -0.67 -7.04 0.06
C ALA A 172 -0.22 -8.09 1.07
N THR A 173 0.89 -8.77 0.76
CA THR A 173 1.51 -9.76 1.65
C THR A 173 2.03 -9.10 2.92
N LEU A 174 2.75 -7.98 2.81
CA LEU A 174 3.30 -7.29 3.97
C LEU A 174 2.20 -6.82 4.94
N ALA A 175 1.12 -6.23 4.40
CA ALA A 175 -0.02 -5.80 5.20
C ALA A 175 -0.66 -7.00 5.93
N TYR A 176 -0.87 -8.13 5.23
CA TYR A 176 -1.38 -9.37 5.85
C TYR A 176 -0.46 -9.88 6.97
N GLU A 177 0.84 -9.93 6.73
CA GLU A 177 1.81 -10.47 7.69
C GLU A 177 1.94 -9.59 8.94
N LEU A 178 2.02 -8.26 8.78
CA LEU A 178 2.06 -7.33 9.91
C LEU A 178 0.76 -7.34 10.72
N THR A 179 -0.41 -7.40 10.07
CA THR A 179 -1.68 -7.56 10.79
C THR A 179 -1.76 -8.92 11.50
N GLY A 180 -1.22 -9.98 10.89
CA GLY A 180 -1.17 -11.32 11.48
C GLY A 180 -0.35 -11.41 12.78
N LEU A 181 0.55 -10.46 13.03
CA LEU A 181 1.26 -10.36 14.32
C LEU A 181 0.36 -9.88 15.47
N ILE A 182 -0.80 -9.30 15.19
CA ILE A 182 -1.76 -8.82 16.18
C ILE A 182 -2.82 -9.90 16.46
N ILE A 183 -3.41 -10.45 15.39
CA ILE A 183 -4.62 -11.29 15.47
C ILE A 183 -4.36 -12.77 15.15
N GLY A 184 -3.11 -13.14 14.90
CA GLY A 184 -2.71 -14.47 14.44
C GLY A 184 -2.80 -14.63 12.91
N LYS A 185 -1.96 -15.52 12.37
CA LYS A 185 -1.90 -15.84 10.94
C LYS A 185 -3.03 -16.75 10.49
#